data_AF-C4G9R0-F1
#
_entry.id   AF-C4G9R0-F1
#
_cell.length_a   1.000
_cell.length_b   1.000
_cell.length_c   1.000
_cell.angle_alpha   90.00
_cell.angle_beta   90.00
_cell.angle_gamma   90.00
#
_symmetry.space_group_name_H-M   'P 1'
#
loop_
_entity.id
_entity.type
_entity.pdbx_description
1 polymer ?
#
loop_
_entity_poly.entity_id
_entity_poly.type
_entity_poly.pdbx_seq_one_letter_code
_entity_poly.pdbx_strand_id
1 'polypeptide(L)'
;MTGENLPDFLDMNPMIHNRVRDSANPGVITGLAWTPVGGTILYIETMFTKGSGKVQVTGQLGDVMKESAQIAVSLVKNLYPKQSRLFEENDLHIHVPDGATPKDGPSAGITLVTALSSLLTGRSVSPHYAMTGEVSLQGNVNPIGGLPEKLMAAQRAGVETVFIPRDNEQDLRDVADEVKDQLQIIPVEKISDVLRQLDLLVESA
;
A
#
# COMPACT_ATOMS: atom_id res chain seq x y z
N MET A 1 19.19 -15.22 -31.92
CA MET A 1 19.61 -14.21 -30.92
C MET A 1 19.70 -14.92 -29.58
N THR A 2 20.85 -14.88 -28.92
CA THR A 2 21.04 -15.37 -27.54
C THR A 2 20.74 -14.22 -26.57
N GLY A 3 20.36 -14.52 -25.32
CA GLY A 3 20.07 -13.47 -24.32
C GLY A 3 21.26 -12.54 -24.05
N GLU A 4 22.48 -13.03 -24.26
CA GLU A 4 23.74 -12.29 -24.07
C GLU A 4 23.97 -11.20 -25.12
N ASN A 5 23.50 -11.38 -26.36
CA ASN A 5 23.73 -10.42 -27.45
C ASN A 5 22.57 -9.42 -27.59
N LEU A 6 21.49 -9.57 -26.80
CA LEU A 6 20.30 -8.73 -26.86
C LEU A 6 20.56 -7.23 -26.57
N PRO A 7 21.47 -6.86 -25.64
CA PRO A 7 21.80 -5.46 -25.39
C PRO A 7 22.48 -4.75 -26.57
N ASP A 8 23.17 -5.48 -27.44
CA ASP A 8 23.87 -4.88 -28.59
C ASP A 8 22.92 -4.52 -29.75
N PHE A 9 21.72 -5.11 -29.76
CA PHE A 9 20.70 -4.87 -30.79
C PHE A 9 19.58 -3.94 -30.35
N LEU A 10 19.42 -3.74 -29.04
CA LEU A 10 18.40 -2.87 -28.49
C LEU A 10 19.09 -1.78 -27.68
N ASP A 11 18.88 -0.51 -28.05
CA ASP A 11 19.26 0.67 -27.25
C ASP A 11 18.36 0.75 -26.00
N MET A 12 18.49 -0.25 -25.12
CA MET A 12 17.59 -0.53 -24.02
C MET A 12 18.29 -0.19 -22.72
N ASN A 13 17.88 0.92 -22.12
CA ASN A 13 17.72 0.94 -20.68
C ASN A 13 16.48 0.07 -20.41
N PRO A 14 16.60 -1.20 -19.96
CA PRO A 14 15.43 -2.03 -19.73
C PRO A 14 14.51 -1.32 -18.73
N MET A 15 13.21 -1.30 -19.00
CA MET A 15 12.23 -0.78 -18.05
C MET A 15 12.35 -1.56 -16.74
N ILE A 16 12.96 -0.95 -15.73
CA ILE A 16 13.11 -1.55 -14.41
C ILE A 16 11.73 -1.57 -13.78
N HIS A 17 11.06 -2.72 -13.79
CA HIS A 17 9.84 -2.91 -13.04
C HIS A 17 10.13 -2.79 -11.54
N ASN A 18 9.29 -2.06 -10.82
CA ASN A 18 9.37 -1.97 -9.37
C ASN A 18 9.30 -3.38 -8.77
N ARG A 19 10.33 -3.76 -8.02
CA ARG A 19 10.40 -5.00 -7.24
C ARG A 19 10.22 -4.66 -5.77
N VAL A 20 9.66 -5.59 -5.01
CA VAL A 20 9.59 -5.48 -3.54
C VAL A 20 10.95 -5.12 -2.95
N ARG A 21 10.95 -4.34 -1.87
CA ARG A 21 12.19 -3.85 -1.24
C ARG A 21 12.90 -4.99 -0.51
N ASP A 22 14.22 -4.89 -0.40
CA ASP A 22 15.04 -5.87 0.33
C ASP A 22 14.92 -5.76 1.87
N SER A 23 14.47 -4.60 2.36
CA SER A 23 14.38 -4.32 3.81
C SER A 23 13.00 -3.84 4.23
N ALA A 24 12.55 -4.35 5.37
CA ALA A 24 11.35 -3.90 6.06
C ALA A 24 11.70 -2.74 6.99
N ASN A 25 11.01 -1.60 6.83
CA ASN A 25 11.14 -0.46 7.72
C ASN A 25 9.77 -0.10 8.29
N PRO A 26 9.66 0.20 9.60
CA PRO A 26 8.41 0.71 10.16
C PRO A 26 7.94 1.95 9.40
N GLY A 27 6.63 2.01 9.10
CA GLY A 27 6.05 3.12 8.36
C GLY A 27 6.17 3.03 6.83
N VAL A 28 6.74 1.95 6.29
CA VAL A 28 6.86 1.73 4.84
C VAL A 28 6.07 0.49 4.42
N ILE A 29 5.04 0.67 3.57
CA ILE A 29 4.15 -0.41 3.14
C ILE A 29 3.99 -0.45 1.62
N THR A 30 3.98 -1.66 1.06
CA THR A 30 3.71 -1.92 -0.35
C THR A 30 2.21 -1.84 -0.64
N GLY A 31 1.82 -0.97 -1.57
CA GLY A 31 0.46 -0.86 -2.10
C GLY A 31 0.41 -1.25 -3.59
N LEU A 32 -0.80 -1.41 -4.12
CA LEU A 32 -1.02 -1.68 -5.53
C LEU A 32 -1.77 -0.52 -6.19
N ALA A 33 -1.23 -0.03 -7.30
CA ALA A 33 -1.87 0.99 -8.13
C ALA A 33 -2.24 0.42 -9.50
N TRP A 34 -3.21 1.08 -10.12
CA TRP A 34 -3.57 0.88 -11.51
C TRP A 34 -3.27 2.15 -12.29
N THR A 35 -2.63 2.01 -13.44
CA THR A 35 -2.38 3.08 -14.39
C THR A 35 -2.97 2.70 -15.74
N PRO A 36 -3.15 3.66 -16.67
CA PRO A 36 -3.64 3.35 -18.02
C PRO A 36 -2.77 2.34 -18.80
N VAL A 37 -1.50 2.18 -18.41
CA VAL A 37 -0.56 1.22 -19.04
C VAL A 37 -0.46 -0.11 -18.29
N GLY A 38 -1.27 -0.30 -17.24
CA GLY A 38 -1.34 -1.51 -16.42
C GLY A 38 -1.10 -1.27 -14.93
N GLY A 39 -1.10 -2.36 -14.17
CA GLY A 39 -0.84 -2.33 -12.74
C GLY A 39 0.63 -2.09 -12.40
N THR A 40 0.88 -1.46 -11.25
CA THR A 40 2.21 -1.31 -10.65
C THR A 40 2.11 -1.44 -9.14
N ILE A 41 3.20 -1.87 -8.49
CA ILE A 41 3.36 -1.67 -7.05
C ILE A 41 3.75 -0.21 -6.78
N LEU A 42 3.37 0.30 -5.61
CA LEU A 42 3.81 1.57 -5.05
C LEU A 42 4.21 1.40 -3.59
N TYR A 43 4.91 2.40 -3.05
CA TYR A 43 5.28 2.44 -1.65
C TYR A 43 4.63 3.64 -0.99
N ILE A 44 4.11 3.44 0.22
CA ILE A 44 3.74 4.53 1.11
C ILE A 44 4.76 4.59 2.21
N GLU A 45 5.44 5.72 2.32
CA GLU A 45 6.42 6.00 3.34
C GLU A 45 5.85 7.02 4.31
N THR A 46 6.00 6.76 5.61
CA THR A 46 5.49 7.64 6.66
C THR A 46 6.57 7.90 7.70
N MET A 47 6.64 9.13 8.19
CA MET A 47 7.54 9.51 9.27
C MET A 47 6.98 10.61 10.15
N PHE A 48 7.42 10.62 11.41
CA PHE A 48 7.24 11.74 12.31
C PHE A 48 8.49 12.61 12.34
N THR A 49 8.28 13.92 12.38
CA THR A 49 9.31 14.92 12.67
C THR A 49 8.82 15.84 13.78
N LYS A 50 9.71 16.34 14.64
CA LYS A 50 9.30 17.21 15.75
C LYS A 50 8.61 18.46 15.21
N GLY A 51 7.41 18.76 15.69
CA GLY A 51 6.54 19.74 15.05
C GLY A 51 5.36 20.17 15.88
N SER A 52 4.28 20.57 15.22
CA SER A 52 3.06 21.10 15.84
C SER A 52 1.80 20.32 15.44
N GLY A 53 1.96 19.09 14.96
CA GLY A 53 0.86 18.22 14.57
C GLY A 53 0.36 18.41 13.13
N LYS A 54 1.16 18.98 12.24
CA LYS A 54 0.78 19.15 10.83
C LYS A 54 0.85 17.81 10.10
N VAL A 55 -0.03 17.63 9.12
CA VAL A 55 0.04 16.50 8.18
C VAL A 55 0.50 17.02 6.82
N GLN A 56 1.64 16.51 6.36
CA GLN A 56 2.21 16.80 5.05
C GLN A 56 2.06 15.59 4.15
N VAL A 57 1.61 15.81 2.91
CA VAL A 57 1.40 14.75 1.93
C VAL A 57 2.12 15.13 0.64
N THR A 58 2.96 14.25 0.12
CA THR A 58 3.82 14.51 -1.04
C THR A 58 3.87 13.29 -1.98
N GLY A 59 4.36 13.48 -3.21
CA GLY A 59 4.43 12.40 -4.23
C GLY A 59 3.44 12.56 -5.39
N GLN A 60 3.05 13.80 -5.72
CA GLN A 60 2.07 14.15 -6.77
C GLN A 60 0.72 13.48 -6.57
N LEU A 61 0.18 13.56 -5.34
CA LEU A 61 -1.12 12.99 -5.03
C LEU A 61 -2.25 13.91 -5.51
N GLY A 62 -3.24 13.33 -6.19
CA GLY A 62 -4.50 14.00 -6.47
C GLY A 62 -5.37 14.14 -5.22
N ASP A 63 -6.52 14.79 -5.36
CA ASP A 63 -7.32 15.19 -4.20
C ASP A 63 -8.03 14.00 -3.53
N VAL A 64 -8.41 12.97 -4.30
CA VAL A 64 -9.03 11.76 -3.75
C VAL A 64 -8.03 10.97 -2.88
N MET A 65 -6.77 10.89 -3.32
CA MET A 65 -5.75 10.21 -2.53
C MET A 65 -5.33 11.02 -1.30
N LYS A 66 -5.35 12.36 -1.36
CA LYS A 66 -5.17 13.22 -0.17
C LYS A 66 -6.31 13.03 0.84
N GLU A 67 -7.55 12.94 0.38
CA GLU A 67 -8.69 12.64 1.25
C GLU A 67 -8.55 11.27 1.91
N SER A 68 -8.12 10.26 1.15
CA SER A 68 -7.83 8.92 1.68
C SER A 68 -6.76 8.96 2.77
N ALA A 69 -5.73 9.80 2.62
CA ALA A 69 -4.71 10.00 3.66
C ALA A 69 -5.30 10.65 4.93
N GLN A 70 -6.20 11.61 4.80
CA GLN A 70 -6.87 12.24 5.95
C GLN A 70 -7.79 11.26 6.69
N ILE A 71 -8.54 10.43 5.96
CA ILE A 71 -9.35 9.35 6.53
C ILE A 71 -8.47 8.37 7.30
N ALA A 72 -7.35 7.94 6.71
CA ALA A 72 -6.41 7.03 7.34
C ALA A 72 -5.84 7.60 8.65
N VAL A 73 -5.41 8.88 8.65
CA VAL A 73 -4.93 9.54 9.87
C VAL A 73 -6.01 9.58 10.96
N SER A 74 -7.25 9.93 10.59
CA SER A 74 -8.36 10.01 11.53
C SER A 74 -8.68 8.64 12.15
N LEU A 75 -8.71 7.60 11.31
CA LEU A 75 -8.99 6.23 11.74
C LEU A 75 -7.88 5.69 12.65
N VAL A 76 -6.61 5.93 12.30
CA VAL A 76 -5.46 5.48 13.10
C VAL A 76 -5.43 6.20 14.46
N LYS A 77 -5.72 7.51 14.51
CA LYS A 77 -5.85 8.22 15.80
C LYS A 77 -6.94 7.59 16.69
N ASN A 78 -8.03 7.10 16.10
CA ASN A 78 -9.09 6.41 16.84
C ASN A 78 -8.67 5.01 17.30
N LEU A 79 -7.94 4.26 16.47
CA LEU A 79 -7.46 2.91 16.79
C LEU A 79 -6.35 2.90 17.85
N TYR A 80 -5.53 3.94 17.91
CA TYR A 80 -4.38 4.05 18.83
C TYR A 80 -4.50 5.28 19.75
N PRO A 81 -5.53 5.34 20.62
CA PRO A 81 -5.79 6.54 21.43
C PRO A 81 -4.67 6.84 22.43
N LYS A 82 -3.93 5.82 22.90
CA LYS A 82 -2.78 5.96 23.80
C LYS A 82 -1.58 6.64 23.12
N GLN A 83 -1.48 6.54 21.79
CA GLN A 83 -0.42 7.10 20.96
C GLN A 83 -0.83 8.42 20.29
N SER A 84 -2.07 8.88 20.50
CA SER A 84 -2.61 10.11 19.91
C SER A 84 -1.71 11.34 20.12
N ARG A 85 -1.05 11.44 21.28
CA ARG A 85 -0.09 12.48 21.65
C ARG A 85 1.08 12.61 20.67
N LEU A 86 1.51 11.52 20.02
CA LEU A 86 2.58 11.57 19.02
C LEU A 86 2.21 12.47 17.83
N PHE A 87 0.92 12.50 17.44
CA PHE A 87 0.44 13.36 16.36
C PHE A 87 0.26 14.82 16.78
N GLU A 88 0.30 15.14 18.07
CA GLU A 88 0.22 16.52 18.57
C GLU A 88 1.63 17.13 18.67
N GLU A 89 2.59 16.35 19.12
CA GLU A 89 3.98 16.77 19.35
C GLU A 89 4.87 16.70 18.08
N ASN A 90 4.39 16.01 17.04
CA ASN A 90 5.13 15.78 15.80
C ASN A 90 4.30 16.08 14.56
N ASP A 91 4.95 16.64 13.55
CA ASP A 91 4.42 16.69 12.20
C ASP A 91 4.55 15.31 11.55
N LEU A 92 3.47 14.86 10.91
CA LEU A 92 3.41 13.63 10.13
C LEU A 92 3.69 13.94 8.66
N HIS A 93 4.60 13.20 8.04
CA HIS A 93 4.83 13.25 6.60
C HIS A 93 4.47 11.91 5.97
N ILE A 94 3.56 11.94 4.99
CA ILE A 94 3.20 10.82 4.12
C ILE A 94 3.77 11.10 2.73
N HIS A 95 4.55 10.16 2.19
CA HIS A 95 5.17 10.26 0.89
C HIS A 95 4.88 9.03 0.03
N VAL A 96 4.60 9.25 -1.25
CA VAL A 96 4.38 8.17 -2.23
C VAL A 96 5.30 8.37 -3.45
N PRO A 97 6.45 7.69 -3.50
CA PRO A 97 7.40 7.79 -4.62
C PRO A 97 6.85 7.24 -5.94
N ASP A 98 7.35 7.64 -7.12
CA ASP A 98 8.24 8.77 -7.37
C ASP A 98 7.48 10.12 -7.38
N GLY A 99 8.17 11.25 -7.27
CA GLY A 99 7.53 12.57 -7.24
C GLY A 99 7.14 13.15 -8.60
N ALA A 100 7.27 12.40 -9.70
CA ALA A 100 7.02 12.90 -11.05
C ALA A 100 5.69 12.39 -11.62
N THR A 101 5.32 11.16 -11.27
CA THR A 101 4.11 10.51 -11.78
C THR A 101 2.91 10.84 -10.90
N PRO A 102 1.84 11.48 -11.43
CA PRO A 102 0.61 11.72 -10.67
C PRO A 102 -0.01 10.41 -10.19
N LYS A 103 -0.50 10.41 -8.95
CA LYS A 103 -1.17 9.25 -8.33
C LYS A 103 -2.47 9.72 -7.71
N ASP A 104 -3.57 9.08 -8.07
CA ASP A 104 -4.86 9.42 -7.50
C ASP A 104 -5.78 8.20 -7.39
N GLY A 105 -6.81 8.34 -6.56
CA GLY A 105 -7.82 7.32 -6.31
C GLY A 105 -7.78 6.75 -4.89
N PRO A 106 -8.87 6.13 -4.44
CA PRO A 106 -9.05 5.76 -3.03
C PRO A 106 -8.44 4.40 -2.66
N SER A 107 -7.98 3.63 -3.65
CA SER A 107 -7.61 2.22 -3.50
C SER A 107 -6.35 1.92 -2.65
N ALA A 108 -5.73 2.95 -2.09
CA ALA A 108 -4.58 2.86 -1.19
C ALA A 108 -4.95 3.03 0.30
N GLY A 109 -6.25 3.08 0.64
CA GLY A 109 -6.74 3.28 2.00
C GLY A 109 -6.17 2.27 3.00
N ILE A 110 -6.17 0.98 2.66
CA ILE A 110 -5.59 -0.06 3.53
C ILE A 110 -4.09 0.18 3.73
N THR A 111 -3.38 0.49 2.64
CA THR A 111 -1.93 0.75 2.65
C THR A 111 -1.58 1.93 3.55
N LEU A 112 -2.35 3.02 3.48
CA LEU A 112 -2.17 4.21 4.30
C LEU A 112 -2.37 3.90 5.79
N VAL A 113 -3.47 3.24 6.15
CA VAL A 113 -3.76 2.90 7.55
C VAL A 113 -2.70 1.95 8.11
N THR A 114 -2.26 0.98 7.31
CA THR A 114 -1.23 0.02 7.72
C THR A 114 0.13 0.70 7.90
N ALA A 115 0.50 1.64 7.02
CA ALA A 115 1.76 2.38 7.13
C ALA A 115 1.80 3.21 8.41
N LEU A 116 0.72 3.96 8.69
CA LEU A 116 0.61 4.75 9.91
C LEU A 116 0.57 3.88 11.17
N SER A 117 -0.11 2.72 11.13
CA SER A 117 -0.13 1.75 12.23
C SER A 117 1.26 1.17 12.50
N SER A 118 1.99 0.82 11.44
CA SER A 118 3.37 0.35 11.50
C SER A 118 4.31 1.41 12.09
N LEU A 119 4.15 2.68 11.68
CA LEU A 119 4.91 3.80 12.22
C LEU A 119 4.66 3.99 13.73
N LEU A 120 3.39 3.93 14.17
CA LEU A 120 3.05 4.13 15.58
C LEU A 120 3.49 3.00 16.50
N THR A 121 3.42 1.76 16.01
CA THR A 121 3.81 0.58 16.79
C THR A 121 5.30 0.31 16.73
N GLY A 122 6.02 0.93 15.79
CA GLY A 122 7.43 0.64 15.52
C GLY A 122 7.66 -0.75 14.93
N ARG A 123 6.60 -1.45 14.48
CA ARG A 123 6.67 -2.81 13.93
C ARG A 123 6.75 -2.74 12.42
N SER A 124 7.74 -3.42 11.84
CA SER A 124 7.93 -3.51 10.40
C SER A 124 7.01 -4.56 9.78
N VAL A 125 6.45 -4.28 8.61
CA VAL A 125 5.73 -5.26 7.79
C VAL A 125 6.64 -5.74 6.68
N SER A 126 6.63 -7.05 6.37
CA SER A 126 7.45 -7.60 5.30
C SER A 126 7.10 -6.95 3.94
N PRO A 127 8.08 -6.53 3.13
CA PRO A 127 7.85 -5.96 1.80
C PRO A 127 7.11 -6.89 0.82
N HIS A 128 7.10 -8.19 1.11
CA HIS A 128 6.39 -9.22 0.34
C HIS A 128 4.88 -9.26 0.60
N TYR A 129 4.38 -8.46 1.55
CA TYR A 129 2.95 -8.17 1.68
C TYR A 129 2.59 -6.93 0.86
N ALA A 130 1.58 -7.05 0.00
CA ALA A 130 0.95 -5.92 -0.65
C ALA A 130 -0.54 -5.84 -0.30
N MET A 131 -1.13 -4.68 -0.51
CA MET A 131 -2.56 -4.49 -0.24
C MET A 131 -3.19 -3.45 -1.17
N THR A 132 -4.49 -3.62 -1.42
CA THR A 132 -5.33 -2.63 -2.10
C THR A 132 -6.72 -2.66 -1.50
N GLY A 133 -7.38 -1.51 -1.48
CA GLY A 133 -8.71 -1.34 -0.93
C GLY A 133 -8.91 0.08 -0.45
N GLU A 134 -10.11 0.60 -0.67
CA GLU A 134 -10.53 1.85 -0.03
C GLU A 134 -10.89 1.56 1.44
N VAL A 135 -10.68 2.53 2.32
CA VAL A 135 -11.05 2.40 3.73
C VAL A 135 -11.98 3.54 4.13
N SER A 136 -13.08 3.21 4.81
CA SER A 136 -13.99 4.19 5.39
C SER A 136 -13.58 4.57 6.83
N LEU A 137 -14.15 5.67 7.36
CA LEU A 137 -13.97 6.05 8.77
C LEU A 137 -14.50 5.00 9.77
N GLN A 138 -15.35 4.07 9.33
CA GLN A 138 -15.83 2.94 10.15
C GLN A 138 -14.91 1.71 10.05
N GLY A 139 -13.78 1.84 9.34
CA GLY A 139 -12.83 0.78 9.10
C GLY A 139 -13.30 -0.30 8.12
N ASN A 140 -14.36 -0.07 7.34
CA ASN A 140 -14.74 -0.98 6.26
C ASN A 140 -13.71 -0.92 5.14
N VAL A 141 -13.41 -2.07 4.56
CA VAL A 141 -12.62 -2.20 3.34
C VAL A 141 -13.58 -2.29 2.15
N ASN A 142 -13.54 -1.28 1.29
CA ASN A 142 -14.44 -1.14 0.14
C ASN A 142 -13.76 -1.62 -1.15
N PRO A 143 -14.57 -2.10 -2.13
CA PRO A 143 -14.07 -2.62 -3.39
C PRO A 143 -13.35 -1.58 -4.23
N ILE A 144 -12.46 -2.07 -5.10
CA ILE A 144 -11.61 -1.26 -5.99
C ILE A 144 -11.71 -1.76 -7.44
N GLY A 145 -11.25 -0.94 -8.38
CA GLY A 145 -11.10 -1.32 -9.79
C GLY A 145 -9.70 -1.85 -10.12
N GLY A 146 -9.61 -2.57 -11.25
CA GLY A 146 -8.36 -3.03 -11.84
C GLY A 146 -7.62 -4.09 -11.03
N LEU A 147 -8.36 -4.96 -10.31
CA LEU A 147 -7.76 -6.01 -9.49
C LEU A 147 -6.88 -6.97 -10.32
N PRO A 148 -7.30 -7.47 -11.50
CA PRO A 148 -6.46 -8.39 -12.27
C PRO A 148 -5.10 -7.80 -12.63
N GLU A 149 -5.05 -6.54 -13.08
CA GLU A 149 -3.81 -5.88 -13.42
C GLU A 149 -2.94 -5.59 -12.18
N LYS A 150 -3.56 -5.27 -11.05
CA LYS A 150 -2.86 -5.07 -9.76
C LYS A 150 -2.22 -6.36 -9.27
N LEU A 151 -2.91 -7.50 -9.36
CA LEU A 151 -2.38 -8.81 -8.97
C LEU A 151 -1.26 -9.28 -9.91
N MET A 152 -1.41 -9.09 -11.22
CA MET A 152 -0.32 -9.32 -12.18
C MET A 152 0.91 -8.47 -11.87
N ALA A 153 0.73 -7.22 -11.44
CA ALA A 153 1.84 -6.37 -11.03
C ALA A 153 2.50 -6.84 -9.73
N ALA A 154 1.69 -7.28 -8.75
CA ALA A 154 2.19 -7.83 -7.49
C ALA A 154 3.05 -9.07 -7.73
N GLN A 155 2.56 -10.03 -8.51
CA GLN A 155 3.27 -11.25 -8.86
C GLN A 155 4.61 -10.94 -9.55
N ARG A 156 4.61 -10.07 -10.58
CA ARG A 156 5.84 -9.66 -11.28
C ARG A 156 6.86 -8.96 -10.38
N ALA A 157 6.39 -8.27 -9.34
CA ALA A 157 7.23 -7.57 -8.40
C ALA A 157 7.82 -8.48 -7.29
N GLY A 158 7.40 -9.74 -7.21
CA GLY A 158 7.83 -10.68 -6.17
C GLY A 158 7.06 -10.56 -4.85
N VAL A 159 5.84 -10.02 -4.89
CA VAL A 159 4.91 -10.06 -3.75
C VAL A 159 4.47 -11.51 -3.52
N GLU A 160 4.36 -11.92 -2.27
CA GLU A 160 3.94 -13.28 -1.89
C GLU A 160 2.49 -13.29 -1.39
N THR A 161 2.09 -12.26 -0.64
CA THR A 161 0.75 -12.16 -0.05
C THR A 161 0.08 -10.84 -0.43
N VAL A 162 -1.19 -10.89 -0.86
CA VAL A 162 -1.98 -9.70 -1.21
C VAL A 162 -3.27 -9.65 -0.41
N PHE A 163 -3.49 -8.54 0.30
CA PHE A 163 -4.79 -8.24 0.89
C PHE A 163 -5.69 -7.51 -0.11
N ILE A 164 -6.90 -8.02 -0.30
CA ILE A 164 -7.90 -7.47 -1.22
C ILE A 164 -9.24 -7.25 -0.51
N PRO A 165 -10.12 -6.34 -0.97
CA PRO A 165 -11.47 -6.25 -0.44
C PRO A 165 -12.23 -7.56 -0.65
N ARG A 166 -13.02 -7.99 0.34
CA ARG A 166 -13.88 -9.19 0.24
C ARG A 166 -14.77 -9.15 -0.99
N ASP A 167 -15.36 -7.99 -1.27
CA ASP A 167 -16.27 -7.79 -2.41
C ASP A 167 -15.57 -7.94 -3.77
N ASN A 168 -14.25 -7.85 -3.81
CA ASN A 168 -13.46 -8.05 -5.03
C ASN A 168 -13.11 -9.53 -5.31
N GLU A 169 -13.53 -10.49 -4.47
CA GLU A 169 -13.29 -11.91 -4.74
C GLU A 169 -13.83 -12.38 -6.10
N GLN A 170 -14.95 -11.79 -6.54
CA GLN A 170 -15.56 -12.16 -7.82
C GLN A 170 -14.68 -11.77 -9.02
N ASP A 171 -13.86 -10.73 -8.89
CA ASP A 171 -12.92 -10.29 -9.93
C ASP A 171 -11.76 -11.30 -10.11
N LEU A 172 -11.54 -12.21 -9.16
CA LEU A 172 -10.53 -13.27 -9.27
C LEU A 172 -10.80 -14.26 -10.41
N ARG A 173 -12.04 -14.31 -10.92
CA ARG A 173 -12.37 -15.11 -12.11
C ARG A 173 -11.64 -14.62 -13.37
N ASP A 174 -11.31 -13.32 -13.40
CA ASP A 174 -10.66 -12.64 -14.52
C ASP A 174 -9.12 -12.63 -14.36
N VAL A 175 -8.61 -13.29 -13.31
CA VAL A 175 -7.18 -13.44 -13.01
C VAL A 175 -6.69 -14.79 -13.49
N ALA A 176 -5.62 -14.79 -14.28
CA ALA A 176 -4.96 -16.01 -14.77
C ALA A 176 -4.52 -16.93 -13.61
N ASP A 177 -4.66 -18.24 -13.79
CA ASP A 177 -4.31 -19.24 -12.77
C ASP A 177 -2.84 -19.14 -12.37
N GLU A 178 -1.93 -18.91 -13.32
CA GLU A 178 -0.49 -18.70 -13.06
C GLU A 178 -0.20 -17.57 -12.05
N VAL A 179 -1.05 -16.54 -11.98
CA VAL A 179 -0.92 -15.43 -11.03
C VAL A 179 -1.50 -15.82 -9.67
N LYS A 180 -2.67 -16.47 -9.65
CA LYS A 180 -3.31 -16.93 -8.40
C LYS A 180 -2.48 -17.99 -7.69
N ASP A 181 -1.83 -18.88 -8.44
CA ASP A 181 -1.01 -19.95 -7.90
C ASP A 181 0.29 -19.45 -7.24
N GLN A 182 0.74 -18.25 -7.60
CA GLN A 182 1.96 -17.63 -7.05
C GLN A 182 1.69 -16.61 -5.94
N LEU A 183 0.42 -16.28 -5.68
CA LEU A 183 0.04 -15.27 -4.69
C LEU A 183 -0.89 -15.89 -3.65
N GLN A 184 -0.56 -15.70 -2.38
CA GLN A 184 -1.53 -15.87 -1.31
C GLN A 184 -2.48 -14.66 -1.29
N ILE A 185 -3.67 -14.81 -1.84
CA ILE A 185 -4.68 -13.74 -1.87
C ILE A 185 -5.59 -13.87 -0.65
N ILE A 186 -5.64 -12.81 0.17
CA ILE A 186 -6.40 -12.77 1.43
C ILE A 186 -7.50 -11.70 1.33
N PRO A 187 -8.77 -12.12 1.18
CA PRO A 187 -9.90 -11.18 1.17
C PRO A 187 -10.24 -10.69 2.58
N VAL A 188 -10.47 -9.39 2.73
CA VAL A 188 -10.73 -8.71 4.03
C VAL A 188 -11.95 -7.79 3.97
N GLU A 189 -12.68 -7.68 5.08
CA GLU A 189 -13.88 -6.82 5.20
C GLU A 189 -13.60 -5.57 6.03
N LYS A 190 -12.73 -5.70 7.03
CA LYS A 190 -12.35 -4.61 7.94
C LYS A 190 -10.85 -4.40 7.95
N ILE A 191 -10.44 -3.15 8.16
CA ILE A 191 -9.01 -2.83 8.32
C ILE A 191 -8.39 -3.54 9.53
N SER A 192 -9.20 -3.85 10.55
CA SER A 192 -8.78 -4.63 11.71
C SER A 192 -8.33 -6.05 11.35
N ASP A 193 -8.86 -6.63 10.27
CA ASP A 193 -8.47 -7.97 9.81
C ASP A 193 -7.03 -7.94 9.32
N VAL A 194 -6.68 -6.93 8.51
CA VAL A 194 -5.32 -6.69 8.02
C VAL A 194 -4.38 -6.41 9.18
N LEU A 195 -4.73 -5.47 10.07
CA LEU A 195 -3.86 -5.10 11.19
C LEU A 195 -3.65 -6.27 12.17
N ARG A 196 -4.64 -7.14 12.38
CA ARG A 196 -4.49 -8.34 13.21
C ARG A 196 -3.58 -9.36 12.54
N GLN A 197 -3.74 -9.62 11.24
CA GLN A 197 -2.89 -10.54 10.49
C GLN A 197 -1.42 -10.11 10.50
N LEU A 198 -1.17 -8.80 10.54
CA LEU A 198 0.16 -8.20 10.55
C LEU A 198 0.71 -7.92 11.96
N ASP A 199 0.01 -8.34 13.02
CA ASP A 199 0.38 -8.05 14.42
C ASP A 199 0.64 -6.54 14.65
N LEU A 200 -0.23 -5.69 14.12
CA LEU A 200 -0.20 -4.24 14.33
C LEU A 200 -1.32 -3.76 15.25
N LEU A 201 -2.37 -4.55 15.43
CA LEU A 201 -3.48 -4.20 16.30
C LEU A 201 -3.10 -4.45 17.76
N VAL A 202 -2.92 -3.39 18.53
CA VAL A 202 -2.67 -3.47 19.97
C VAL A 202 -4.02 -3.53 20.68
N GLU A 203 -4.36 -4.66 21.28
CA GLU A 203 -5.59 -4.76 22.08
C GLU A 203 -5.55 -3.75 23.24
N SER A 204 -6.68 -3.06 23.43
CA SER A 204 -6.92 -2.19 24.56
C SER A 204 -6.96 -3.04 25.84
N ALA A 205 -5.81 -3.21 26.50
CA ALA A 205 -5.78 -3.50 27.93
C ALA A 205 -6.34 -2.31 28.72
#